data_AF-A0A6J6LDC6-F1
#
_entry.id   AF-A0A6J6LDC6-F1
#
_cell.length_a   1.000
_cell.length_b   1.000
_cell.length_c   1.000
_cell.angle_alpha   90.00
_cell.angle_beta   90.00
_cell.angle_gamma   90.00
#
_symmetry.space_group_name_H-M   'P 1'
#
loop_
_entity.id
_entity.type
_entity.pdbx_description
1 polymer ?
#
loop_
_entity_poly.entity_id
_entity_poly.type
_entity_poly.pdbx_seq_one_letter_code
_entity_poly.pdbx_strand_id
1 'polypeptide(L)' 'MMQIVVPDEYRGRLQGLFTVVVAGGPRLGDFESGTVAAIGGEQLSVVSGGLACIACTYALVRWHKPFMKYDSRNPVA' A
#
# COMPACT_ATOMS: atom_id res chain seq x y z
N MET A 1 -10.09 10.60 -12.17
CA MET A 1 -9.69 9.77 -13.33
C MET A 1 -8.18 9.90 -13.52
N MET A 2 -7.41 8.92 -13.04
CA MET A 2 -5.93 8.92 -12.95
C MET A 2 -5.23 8.50 -14.27
N GLN A 3 -5.97 8.28 -15.36
CA GLN A 3 -5.44 7.71 -16.61
C GLN A 3 -4.70 8.70 -17.52
N ILE A 4 -4.48 9.96 -17.10
CA ILE A 4 -3.97 11.03 -17.97
C ILE A 4 -2.42 11.11 -17.98
N VAL A 5 -1.71 10.47 -17.04
CA VAL A 5 -0.25 10.65 -16.86
C VAL A 5 0.53 9.32 -16.79
N VAL A 6 0.04 8.26 -17.44
CA VAL A 6 0.77 6.97 -17.52
C VAL A 6 0.98 6.64 -19.00
N PRO A 7 2.24 6.58 -19.49
CA PRO A 7 2.55 6.16 -20.85
C PRO A 7 1.97 4.76 -21.13
N ASP A 8 1.43 4.53 -22.33
CA ASP A 8 0.68 3.30 -22.69
C ASP A 8 1.47 2.00 -22.40
N GLU A 9 2.79 2.04 -22.52
CA GLU A 9 3.72 0.94 -22.20
C GLU A 9 3.70 0.50 -20.73
N TYR A 10 3.38 1.40 -19.79
CA TYR A 10 3.34 1.10 -18.35
C TYR A 10 1.95 0.70 -17.85
N ARG A 11 0.88 0.84 -18.67
CA ARG A 11 -0.49 0.51 -18.24
C ARG A 11 -0.64 -0.94 -17.83
N GLY A 12 -0.09 -1.89 -18.61
CA GLY A 12 -0.17 -3.31 -18.29
C GLY A 12 0.51 -3.66 -16.96
N ARG A 13 1.68 -3.07 -16.69
CA ARG A 13 2.42 -3.28 -15.43
C ARG A 13 1.71 -2.63 -14.24
N LEU A 14 1.20 -1.42 -14.39
CA LEU A 14 0.48 -0.72 -13.32
C LEU A 14 -0.88 -1.36 -13.02
N GLN A 15 -1.59 -1.86 -14.03
CA GLN A 15 -2.82 -2.61 -13.83
C GLN A 15 -2.55 -3.97 -13.17
N GLY A 16 -1.45 -4.64 -13.54
CA GLY A 16 -0.98 -5.84 -12.84
C GLY A 16 -0.67 -5.57 -11.36
N LEU A 17 0.08 -4.50 -11.05
CA LEU A 17 0.36 -4.08 -9.68
C LEU A 17 -0.91 -3.76 -8.90
N PHE A 18 -1.84 -3.03 -9.51
CA PHE A 18 -3.12 -2.70 -8.89
C PHE A 18 -3.90 -3.98 -8.53
N THR A 19 -3.97 -4.94 -9.44
CA THR A 19 -4.63 -6.24 -9.20
C THR A 19 -3.96 -7.00 -8.05
N VAL A 20 -2.62 -7.05 -8.02
CA VAL A 20 -1.89 -7.73 -6.93
C VAL A 20 -2.17 -7.08 -5.57
N VAL A 21 -2.15 -5.76 -5.50
CA VAL A 21 -2.39 -5.02 -4.25
C VAL A 21 -3.85 -5.17 -3.80
N VAL A 22 -4.81 -5.02 -4.71
CA VAL A 22 -6.25 -5.08 -4.37
C VAL A 22 -6.68 -6.50 -4.02
N ALA A 23 -6.17 -7.52 -4.70
CA ALA A 23 -6.52 -8.91 -4.39
C ALA A 23 -5.77 -9.41 -3.14
N GLY A 24 -4.51 -9.01 -2.97
CA GLY A 24 -3.65 -9.49 -1.88
C GLY A 24 -3.84 -8.75 -0.56
N GLY A 25 -4.03 -7.43 -0.61
CA GLY A 25 -4.09 -6.56 0.57
C GLY A 25 -5.15 -6.97 1.60
N PRO A 26 -6.43 -7.13 1.22
CA PRO A 26 -7.49 -7.54 2.13
C PRO A 26 -7.22 -8.91 2.76
N ARG A 27 -6.75 -9.90 1.99
CA ARG A 27 -6.45 -11.24 2.48
C ARG A 27 -5.32 -11.26 3.51
N LEU A 28 -4.29 -10.44 3.30
CA LEU A 28 -3.18 -10.31 4.24
C LEU A 28 -3.64 -9.62 5.54
N GLY A 29 -4.48 -8.59 5.44
CA GLY A 29 -5.09 -7.93 6.59
C GLY A 29 -6.05 -8.84 7.37
N ASP A 30 -6.85 -9.65 6.67
CA ASP A 30 -7.72 -10.67 7.27
C ASP A 30 -6.89 -11.70 8.07
N PHE A 31 -5.73 -12.11 7.53
CA PHE A 31 -4.81 -13.04 8.20
C PHE A 31 -4.17 -12.44 9.46
N GLU A 32 -3.67 -11.21 9.38
CA GLU A 32 -3.13 -10.51 10.55
C GLU A 32 -4.21 -10.33 11.63
N SER A 33 -5.35 -9.77 11.24
CA SER A 33 -6.45 -9.48 12.16
C SER A 33 -7.00 -10.73 12.82
N GLY A 34 -7.16 -11.82 12.04
CA GLY A 34 -7.61 -13.12 12.52
C GLY A 34 -6.59 -13.79 13.45
N THR A 35 -5.30 -13.69 13.13
CA THR A 35 -4.23 -14.20 14.01
C THR A 35 -4.22 -13.44 15.32
N VAL A 36 -4.18 -12.11 15.29
CA VAL A 36 -4.13 -11.29 16.51
C VAL A 36 -5.41 -11.43 17.34
N ALA A 37 -6.58 -11.52 16.71
CA ALA A 37 -7.83 -11.77 17.42
C ALA A 37 -7.83 -13.14 18.12
N ALA A 38 -7.24 -14.17 17.53
CA ALA A 38 -7.17 -15.51 18.11
C ALA A 38 -6.27 -15.60 19.36
N ILE A 39 -5.20 -14.81 19.43
CA ILE A 39 -4.26 -14.79 20.58
C ILE A 39 -4.61 -13.73 21.64
N GLY A 40 -5.15 -12.58 21.24
CA GLY A 40 -5.29 -11.40 22.10
C GLY A 40 -6.69 -10.78 22.18
N GLY A 41 -7.67 -11.31 21.44
CA GLY A 41 -9.02 -10.77 21.37
C GLY A 41 -9.18 -9.59 20.41
N GLU A 42 -10.42 -9.17 20.20
CA GLU A 42 -10.82 -8.20 19.16
C GLU A 42 -10.20 -6.81 19.37
N GLN A 43 -10.09 -6.35 20.61
CA GLN A 43 -9.51 -5.03 20.91
C GLN A 43 -8.03 -4.93 20.54
N LEU A 44 -7.25 -6.00 20.78
CA LEU A 44 -5.83 -6.03 20.41
C LEU A 44 -5.65 -6.10 18.89
N SER A 45 -6.55 -6.78 18.18
CA SER A 45 -6.53 -6.87 16.71
C SER A 45 -6.71 -5.50 16.03
N VAL A 46 -7.64 -4.67 16.53
CA VAL A 46 -7.85 -3.31 15.98
C VAL A 46 -6.63 -2.42 16.24
N VAL A 47 -6.06 -2.48 17.44
CA VAL A 47 -4.89 -1.66 17.79
C VAL A 47 -3.65 -2.11 17.02
N SER A 48 -3.43 -3.43 16.86
CA SER A 48 -2.29 -3.95 16.11
C SER A 48 -2.34 -3.56 14.64
N GLY A 49 -3.51 -3.66 13.99
CA GLY A 49 -3.68 -3.26 12.60
C GLY A 49 -3.42 -1.76 12.38
N GLY A 50 -3.88 -0.91 13.31
CA GLY A 50 -3.58 0.53 13.28
C GLY A 50 -2.08 0.82 13.43
N LEU A 51 -1.42 0.15 14.38
CA LEU A 51 0.03 0.27 14.60
C LEU A 51 0.83 -0.24 13.40
N ALA A 52 0.42 -1.36 12.81
CA ALA A 52 1.02 -1.93 11.61
C ALA A 52 0.88 -0.96 10.42
N CYS A 53 -0.27 -0.30 10.26
CA CYS A 53 -0.47 0.71 9.22
C CYS A 53 0.48 1.90 9.36
N ILE A 54 0.62 2.42 10.59
CA ILE A 54 1.55 3.52 10.90
C ILE A 54 2.99 3.09 10.64
N ALA A 55 3.39 1.91 11.12
CA ALA A 55 4.73 1.36 10.95
C ALA A 55 5.08 1.15 9.48
N CYS A 56 4.18 0.56 8.69
CA CYS A 56 4.33 0.36 7.25
C CYS A 56 4.45 1.70 6.52
N THR A 57 3.60 2.68 6.85
CA THR A 57 3.68 4.02 6.26
C THR A 57 5.01 4.67 6.56
N TYR A 58 5.47 4.62 7.80
CA TYR A 58 6.76 5.19 8.21
C TYR A 58 7.94 4.49 7.51
N ALA A 59 7.91 3.15 7.44
CA ALA A 59 8.92 2.36 6.74
C ALA A 59 8.98 2.72 5.24
N LEU A 60 7.83 2.81 4.58
CA LEU A 60 7.72 3.20 3.18
C LEU A 60 8.25 4.62 2.95
N VAL A 61 7.88 5.59 3.79
CA VAL A 61 8.40 6.97 3.72
C VAL A 61 9.92 6.99 3.90
N ARG A 62 10.46 6.12 4.76
CA ARG A 62 11.90 6.06 5.04
C ARG A 62 12.70 5.38 3.93
N TRP A 63 12.13 4.39 3.26
CA TRP A 63 12.72 3.69 2.12
C TRP A 63 12.58 4.47 0.80
N HIS A 64 11.42 5.08 0.55
CA HIS A 64 11.13 5.80 -0.69
C HIS A 64 11.30 7.34 -0.54
N LYS A 65 12.51 7.77 -0.18
CA LYS A 65 12.92 9.20 -0.23
C LYS A 65 12.76 9.89 -1.61
N PRO A 66 12.84 9.21 -2.79
CA PRO A 66 12.73 9.89 -4.08
C PRO A 66 11.33 10.36 -4.49
N PHE A 67 10.24 9.82 -3.90
CA PHE A 67 8.88 10.25 -4.24
C PHE A 67 8.58 11.70 -3.83
N MET A 68 9.27 12.22 -2.82
CA MET A 68 9.22 13.63 -2.44
C MET A 68 9.79 14.58 -3.50
N LYS A 69 10.58 14.07 -4.46
CA LYS A 69 11.09 14.83 -5.61
C LYS A 69 10.24 14.67 -6.87
N TYR A 70 9.12 13.93 -6.80
CA TYR A 70 8.22 13.81 -7.94
C TYR A 70 7.47 15.13 -8.16
N ASP A 71 8.05 15.98 -9.01
CA ASP A 71 7.46 17.23 -9.46
C ASP A 71 6.43 16.95 -10.56
N SER A 72 5.15 17.01 -10.20
CA SER A 72 4.02 16.87 -11.13
C SER A 72 3.96 17.96 -12.22
N ARG A 73 4.81 19.00 -12.14
CA ARG A 73 4.93 20.05 -13.17
C ARG A 73 5.99 19.77 -14.24
N ASN A 74 6.87 18.77 -14.05
CA ASN A 74 7.82 18.31 -15.07
C ASN A 74 7.84 16.78 -15.15
N PRO A 75 6.85 16.17 -15.83
CA PRO A 75 6.92 14.75 -16.19
C PRO A 75 7.98 14.58 -17.29
N VAL A 76 9.25 14.42 -16.92
CA VAL A 76 10.28 14.10 -17.91
C VAL A 76 10.16 12.64 -18.33
N ALA A 77 10.15 12.50 -19.65
CA ALA A 77 9.88 11.33 -20.48
C ALA A 77 10.79 10.13 -20.24
#